data_AF-M4STF5-F1
#
_entry.id   AF-M4STF5-F1
#
_cell.length_a   1.000
_cell.length_b   1.000
_cell.length_c   1.000
_cell.angle_alpha   90.00
_cell.angle_beta   90.00
_cell.angle_gamma   90.00
#
_symmetry.space_group_name_H-M   'P 1'
#
loop_
_entity.id
_entity.type
_entity.pdbx_description
1 polymer ?
#
loop_
_entity_poly.entity_id
_entity_poly.type
_entity_poly.pdbx_seq_one_letter_code
_entity_poly.pdbx_strand_id
1 'polypeptide(L)'
;MYRIRAALGTAVLFVVFSTSADQTDNCTATDDETIYMSKLLTAYNAAAIENTDPEVKAAKLRIAAALTKDQEQKQKFLPLAMLFDECARRQARNSLRAAQTVGTALADLAFAGGVATATRALAKLQIAGVTAYDANTPAARRDPIYPVNTATGLATKLCRPTEASTSPTAKAETTDEKAWQLVYHIVKPETSALRANKAATVGKATLCLSDDGTCKDGANNGAVYSVQAGTVFTVAENAAEPKHGHNSAPARKETIWHAQSAEEAQLAAKLDADAHTAIAVQTSNVPG
;
A
#
# COMPACT_ATOMS: atom_id res chain seq x y z
N MET A 1 5.94 52.44 31.00
CA MET A 1 5.28 51.35 31.75
C MET A 1 5.23 50.12 30.86
N TYR A 2 5.96 49.07 31.26
CA TYR A 2 6.03 47.77 30.60
C TYR A 2 4.69 47.03 30.67
N ARG A 3 4.24 46.45 29.54
CA ARG A 3 3.56 45.14 29.52
C ARG A 3 3.96 44.37 28.27
N ILE A 4 4.97 43.54 28.44
CA ILE A 4 5.25 42.35 27.64
C ILE A 4 4.04 41.42 27.76
N ARG A 5 3.49 40.98 26.64
CA ARG A 5 2.80 39.68 26.56
C ARG A 5 3.51 38.84 25.52
N ALA A 6 4.47 38.07 26.03
CA ALA A 6 4.93 36.84 25.43
C ALA A 6 3.78 35.81 25.48
N ALA A 7 3.54 35.17 24.36
CA ALA A 7 3.04 33.80 24.30
C ALA A 7 3.95 33.13 23.25
N LEU A 8 5.10 32.59 23.67
CA LEU A 8 5.25 31.15 23.92
C LEU A 8 4.73 30.38 22.70
N GLY A 9 5.57 30.01 21.74
CA GLY A 9 6.78 29.24 21.98
C GLY A 9 6.38 27.82 22.35
N THR A 10 5.82 27.09 21.38
CA THR A 10 5.71 25.63 21.43
C THR A 10 6.06 25.10 20.05
N ALA A 11 7.30 25.36 19.63
CA ALA A 11 7.97 24.40 18.77
C ALA A 11 8.10 23.13 19.61
N VAL A 12 7.17 22.19 19.45
CA VAL A 12 7.42 20.81 19.84
C VAL A 12 8.46 20.32 18.84
N LEU A 13 9.73 20.63 19.12
CA LEU A 13 10.85 19.88 18.59
C LEU A 13 10.67 18.47 19.19
N PHE A 14 10.06 17.58 18.43
CA PHE A 14 10.31 16.15 18.61
C PHE A 14 11.78 15.94 18.23
N VAL A 15 12.67 16.16 19.19
CA VAL A 15 13.98 15.51 19.18
C VAL A 15 13.67 14.03 19.37
N VAL A 16 13.44 13.34 18.26
CA VAL A 16 13.61 11.90 18.23
C VAL A 16 15.09 11.70 18.54
N PHE A 17 15.37 11.31 19.78
CA PHE A 17 16.65 10.71 20.10
C PHE A 17 16.77 9.49 19.20
N SER A 18 17.52 9.64 18.11
CA SER A 18 18.02 8.53 17.31
C SER A 18 19.00 7.76 18.19
N THR A 19 18.49 7.01 19.15
CA THR A 19 19.17 5.78 19.53
C THR A 19 19.20 4.96 18.26
N SER A 20 20.37 4.89 17.62
CA SER A 20 20.68 3.89 16.62
C SER A 20 20.60 2.52 17.28
N ALA A 21 19.39 2.07 17.59
CA ALA A 21 19.08 0.68 17.43
C ALA A 21 19.35 0.42 15.95
N ASP A 22 20.21 -0.54 15.62
CA ASP A 22 20.24 -1.14 14.30
C ASP A 22 18.80 -1.49 13.95
N GLN A 23 18.14 -0.60 13.22
CA GLN A 23 16.77 -0.76 12.83
C GLN A 23 16.85 -1.89 11.81
N THR A 24 16.53 -3.10 12.25
CA THR A 24 16.49 -4.25 11.37
C THR A 24 15.55 -3.87 10.25
N ASP A 25 16.06 -3.75 9.02
CA ASP A 25 15.24 -3.31 7.89
C ASP A 25 14.10 -4.33 7.74
N ASN A 26 12.90 -3.89 8.08
CA ASN A 26 11.69 -4.70 8.01
C ASN A 26 11.12 -4.72 6.59
N CYS A 27 11.64 -3.85 5.71
CA CYS A 27 11.25 -3.75 4.32
C CYS A 27 12.17 -4.58 3.45
N THR A 28 11.58 -5.19 2.44
CA THR A 28 12.23 -5.98 1.41
C THR A 28 11.91 -5.38 0.05
N ALA A 29 12.72 -5.70 -0.97
CA ALA A 29 12.48 -5.22 -2.33
C ALA A 29 11.17 -5.75 -2.94
N THR A 30 10.54 -6.75 -2.30
CA THR A 30 9.28 -7.38 -2.73
C THR A 30 8.05 -6.85 -2.01
N ASP A 31 8.21 -5.86 -1.11
CA ASP A 31 7.09 -5.19 -0.43
C ASP A 31 6.49 -4.10 -1.32
N ASP A 32 6.18 -4.46 -2.57
CA ASP A 32 5.76 -3.53 -3.61
C ASP A 32 4.53 -2.69 -3.19
N GLU A 33 3.55 -3.25 -2.47
CA GLU A 33 2.40 -2.50 -1.98
C GLU A 33 2.82 -1.33 -1.07
N THR A 34 3.72 -1.61 -0.11
CA THR A 34 4.22 -0.61 0.83
C THR A 34 5.17 0.38 0.16
N ILE A 35 6.03 -0.08 -0.74
CA ILE A 35 6.94 0.77 -1.52
C ILE A 35 6.10 1.74 -2.37
N TYR A 36 5.10 1.23 -3.08
CA TYR A 36 4.19 2.06 -3.88
C TYR A 36 3.48 3.12 -3.04
N MET A 37 2.89 2.74 -1.91
CA MET A 37 2.25 3.70 -0.99
C MET A 37 3.23 4.75 -0.47
N SER A 38 4.50 4.39 -0.24
CA SER A 38 5.53 5.36 0.18
C SER A 38 5.84 6.40 -0.91
N LYS A 39 5.81 6.00 -2.19
CA LYS A 39 6.01 6.91 -3.33
C LYS A 39 4.83 7.89 -3.47
N LEU A 40 3.60 7.40 -3.38
CA LEU A 40 2.40 8.25 -3.36
C LEU A 40 2.41 9.26 -2.19
N LEU A 41 2.79 8.82 -0.99
CA LEU A 41 2.95 9.71 0.17
C LEU A 41 4.04 10.77 -0.04
N THR A 42 5.14 10.40 -0.71
CA THR A 42 6.22 11.34 -1.05
C THR A 42 5.73 12.40 -2.03
N ALA A 43 5.01 12.00 -3.08
CA ALA A 43 4.40 12.92 -4.04
C ALA A 43 3.39 13.87 -3.38
N TYR A 44 2.55 13.36 -2.48
CA TYR A 44 1.64 14.18 -1.67
C TYR A 44 2.39 15.20 -0.80
N ASN A 45 3.42 14.77 -0.06
CA ASN A 45 4.19 15.65 0.80
C ASN A 45 4.89 16.77 0.00
N ALA A 46 5.41 16.46 -1.18
CA ALA A 46 5.98 17.46 -2.08
C ALA A 46 4.91 18.48 -2.52
N ALA A 47 3.74 18.02 -2.95
CA ALA A 47 2.62 18.90 -3.35
C ALA A 47 2.09 19.78 -2.20
N ALA A 48 2.25 19.36 -0.95
CA ALA A 48 1.85 20.15 0.22
C ALA A 48 2.83 21.29 0.57
N ILE A 49 4.13 21.14 0.24
CA ILE A 49 5.21 22.08 0.64
C ILE A 49 5.33 23.29 -0.30
N GLU A 50 4.97 23.17 -1.58
CA GLU A 50 5.13 24.24 -2.60
C GLU A 50 4.22 25.48 -2.41
N ASN A 51 3.50 25.60 -1.29
CA ASN A 51 2.32 26.48 -1.17
C ASN A 51 2.51 27.73 -0.26
N THR A 52 3.72 28.30 -0.18
CA THR A 52 4.01 29.48 0.67
C THR A 52 4.17 30.81 -0.10
N ASP A 53 4.10 30.79 -1.43
CA ASP A 53 4.41 31.96 -2.29
C ASP A 53 3.50 33.21 -2.09
N PRO A 54 2.17 33.10 -1.89
CA PRO A 54 1.32 34.27 -1.68
C PRO A 54 1.56 34.96 -0.33
N GLU A 55 1.89 34.20 0.73
CA GLU A 55 2.26 34.77 2.03
C GLU A 55 3.58 35.53 1.95
N VAL A 56 4.56 34.97 1.23
CA VAL A 56 5.85 35.63 0.96
C VAL A 56 5.66 36.90 0.12
N LYS A 57 4.80 36.87 -0.91
CA LYS A 57 4.46 38.04 -1.73
C LYS A 57 3.73 39.12 -0.91
N ALA A 58 2.77 38.74 -0.06
CA ALA A 58 2.09 39.65 0.85
C ALA A 58 3.07 40.31 1.85
N ALA A 59 4.00 39.53 2.42
CA ALA A 59 5.04 40.03 3.30
C ALA A 59 5.99 41.01 2.59
N LYS A 60 6.47 40.66 1.39
CA LYS A 60 7.33 41.54 0.56
C LYS A 60 6.63 42.87 0.23
N LEU A 61 5.35 42.85 -0.12
CA LEU A 61 4.57 44.05 -0.42
C LEU A 61 4.31 44.91 0.83
N ARG A 62 4.09 44.30 1.99
CA ARG A 62 4.02 45.03 3.28
C ARG A 62 5.34 45.71 3.63
N ILE A 63 6.46 45.01 3.42
CA ILE A 63 7.80 45.55 3.61
C ILE A 63 8.05 46.70 2.63
N ALA A 64 7.71 46.54 1.34
CA ALA A 64 7.84 47.59 0.34
C ALA A 64 6.98 48.85 0.67
N ALA A 65 5.75 48.64 1.16
CA ALA A 65 4.88 49.72 1.62
C ALA A 65 5.41 50.45 2.87
N ALA A 66 6.14 49.74 3.74
CA ALA A 66 6.77 50.31 4.93
C ALA A 66 8.05 51.09 4.59
N LEU A 67 8.78 50.68 3.56
CA LEU A 67 10.05 51.27 3.15
C LEU A 67 9.91 52.43 2.15
N THR A 68 8.80 52.53 1.42
CA THR A 68 8.57 53.61 0.46
C THR A 68 8.17 54.93 1.14
N LYS A 69 8.72 56.05 0.67
CA LYS A 69 8.33 57.41 1.07
C LYS A 69 7.26 58.01 0.14
N ASP A 70 6.97 57.35 -0.96
CA ASP A 70 5.95 57.75 -1.93
C ASP A 70 4.57 57.28 -1.45
N GLN A 71 3.70 58.25 -1.19
CA GLN A 71 2.38 58.04 -0.65
C GLN A 71 1.43 57.36 -1.66
N GLU A 72 1.65 57.56 -2.96
CA GLU A 72 0.87 56.96 -4.04
C GLU A 72 1.26 55.49 -4.25
N GLN A 73 2.55 55.16 -4.18
CA GLN A 73 3.02 53.76 -4.21
C GLN A 73 2.58 52.98 -2.97
N LYS A 74 2.61 53.62 -1.79
CA LYS A 74 2.14 53.02 -0.54
C LYS A 74 0.66 52.64 -0.61
N GLN A 75 -0.17 53.49 -1.24
CA GLN A 75 -1.59 53.21 -1.48
C GLN A 75 -1.84 52.07 -2.48
N LYS A 76 -0.86 51.75 -3.35
CA LYS A 76 -0.95 50.62 -4.29
C LYS A 76 -0.51 49.30 -3.67
N PHE A 77 0.55 49.30 -2.85
CA PHE A 77 1.11 48.07 -2.27
C PHE A 77 0.26 47.46 -1.14
N LEU A 78 -0.41 48.27 -0.32
CA LEU A 78 -1.22 47.77 0.80
C LEU A 78 -2.46 46.96 0.35
N PRO A 79 -3.26 47.41 -0.64
CA PRO A 79 -4.35 46.61 -1.19
C PRO A 79 -3.88 45.33 -1.89
N LEU A 80 -2.74 45.39 -2.61
CA LEU A 80 -2.14 44.19 -3.21
C LEU A 80 -1.70 43.20 -2.14
N ALA A 81 -1.07 43.66 -1.06
CA ALA A 81 -0.71 42.80 0.06
C ALA A 81 -1.95 42.14 0.71
N MET A 82 -3.05 42.90 0.88
CA MET A 82 -4.32 42.36 1.38
C MET A 82 -4.96 41.35 0.42
N LEU A 83 -4.84 41.58 -0.89
CA LEU A 83 -5.29 40.64 -1.92
C LEU A 83 -4.49 39.34 -1.85
N PHE A 84 -3.15 39.41 -1.76
CA PHE A 84 -2.31 38.23 -1.60
C PHE A 84 -2.56 37.51 -0.26
N ASP A 85 -2.88 38.24 0.80
CA ASP A 85 -3.27 37.67 2.10
C ASP A 85 -4.63 36.95 2.03
N GLU A 86 -5.62 37.51 1.34
CA GLU A 86 -6.93 36.89 1.15
C GLU A 86 -6.82 35.70 0.18
N CYS A 87 -5.96 35.79 -0.83
CA CYS A 87 -5.56 34.64 -1.65
C CYS A 87 -4.92 33.56 -0.79
N ALA A 88 -3.95 33.89 0.08
CA ALA A 88 -3.34 32.94 1.01
C ALA A 88 -4.37 32.30 1.95
N ARG A 89 -5.33 33.07 2.50
CA ARG A 89 -6.41 32.53 3.37
C ARG A 89 -7.39 31.64 2.62
N ARG A 90 -7.82 32.05 1.41
CA ARG A 90 -8.68 31.22 0.55
C ARG A 90 -7.97 29.95 0.15
N GLN A 91 -6.69 30.05 -0.18
CA GLN A 91 -5.83 28.92 -0.53
C GLN A 91 -5.63 28.00 0.68
N ALA A 92 -5.42 28.51 1.89
CA ALA A 92 -5.34 27.71 3.11
C ALA A 92 -6.64 26.93 3.41
N ARG A 93 -7.82 27.53 3.14
CA ARG A 93 -9.10 26.82 3.28
C ARG A 93 -9.31 25.76 2.20
N ASN A 94 -8.94 26.06 0.97
CA ASN A 94 -9.05 25.13 -0.15
C ASN A 94 -8.01 23.99 -0.04
N SER A 95 -6.80 24.30 0.42
CA SER A 95 -5.72 23.33 0.64
C SER A 95 -6.04 22.38 1.80
N LEU A 96 -6.73 22.84 2.85
CA LEU A 96 -7.21 21.94 3.90
C LEU A 96 -8.23 20.93 3.37
N ARG A 97 -9.21 21.38 2.55
CA ARG A 97 -10.21 20.47 1.95
C ARG A 97 -9.57 19.51 0.95
N ALA A 98 -8.63 20.01 0.13
CA ALA A 98 -7.89 19.18 -0.81
C ALA A 98 -7.00 18.16 -0.07
N ALA A 99 -6.28 18.58 0.98
CA ALA A 99 -5.49 17.69 1.84
C ALA A 99 -6.35 16.63 2.55
N GLN A 100 -7.56 16.98 3.01
CA GLN A 100 -8.51 16.01 3.56
C GLN A 100 -8.93 14.99 2.49
N THR A 101 -9.25 15.45 1.28
CA THR A 101 -9.64 14.58 0.15
C THR A 101 -8.52 13.62 -0.23
N VAL A 102 -7.28 14.13 -0.35
CA VAL A 102 -6.09 13.31 -0.65
C VAL A 102 -5.80 12.34 0.50
N GLY A 103 -5.89 12.81 1.75
CA GLY A 103 -5.68 11.99 2.93
C GLY A 103 -6.66 10.81 3.01
N THR A 104 -7.95 11.04 2.71
CA THR A 104 -8.95 9.97 2.62
C THR A 104 -8.63 9.00 1.47
N ALA A 105 -8.36 9.51 0.27
CA ALA A 105 -8.04 8.64 -0.88
C ALA A 105 -6.79 7.78 -0.64
N LEU A 106 -5.73 8.35 -0.05
CA LEU A 106 -4.52 7.62 0.32
C LEU A 106 -4.75 6.62 1.44
N ALA A 107 -5.60 6.94 2.42
CA ALA A 107 -5.94 6.01 3.51
C ALA A 107 -6.74 4.81 2.99
N ASP A 108 -7.72 5.04 2.13
CA ASP A 108 -8.53 3.98 1.52
C ASP A 108 -7.66 3.08 0.62
N LEU A 109 -6.76 3.68 -0.18
CA LEU A 109 -5.81 2.92 -0.99
C LEU A 109 -4.79 2.15 -0.14
N ALA A 110 -4.29 2.73 0.96
CA ALA A 110 -3.41 2.04 1.89
C ALA A 110 -4.11 0.83 2.53
N PHE A 111 -5.39 0.97 2.87
CA PHE A 111 -6.20 -0.14 3.36
C PHE A 111 -6.31 -1.24 2.30
N ALA A 112 -6.64 -0.90 1.06
CA ALA A 112 -6.69 -1.86 -0.05
C ALA A 112 -5.33 -2.54 -0.29
N GLY A 113 -4.21 -1.81 -0.22
CA GLY A 113 -2.86 -2.37 -0.31
C GLY A 113 -2.51 -3.31 0.85
N GLY A 114 -3.01 -3.02 2.06
CA GLY A 114 -2.89 -3.91 3.22
C GLY A 114 -3.67 -5.20 3.04
N VAL A 115 -4.90 -5.13 2.54
CA VAL A 115 -5.70 -6.31 2.18
C VAL A 115 -5.04 -7.10 1.06
N ALA A 116 -4.46 -6.42 0.07
CA ALA A 116 -3.74 -7.07 -1.03
C ALA A 116 -2.52 -7.84 -0.53
N THR A 117 -1.74 -7.24 0.38
CA THR A 117 -0.59 -7.88 1.02
C THR A 117 -1.01 -9.12 1.81
N ALA A 118 -2.09 -9.03 2.60
CA ALA A 118 -2.62 -10.14 3.37
C ALA A 118 -3.14 -11.27 2.46
N THR A 119 -3.85 -10.93 1.39
CA THR A 119 -4.39 -11.88 0.41
C THR A 119 -3.26 -12.56 -0.37
N ARG A 120 -2.18 -11.84 -0.70
CA ARG A 120 -0.96 -12.39 -1.28
C ARG A 120 -0.26 -13.38 -0.35
N ALA A 121 -0.20 -13.08 0.94
CA ALA A 121 0.34 -14.01 1.94
C ALA A 121 -0.53 -15.27 2.05
N LEU A 122 -1.85 -15.10 2.12
CA LEU A 122 -2.81 -16.19 2.17
C LEU A 122 -2.75 -17.09 0.92
N ALA A 123 -2.59 -16.53 -0.27
CA ALA A 123 -2.41 -17.28 -1.51
C ALA A 123 -1.21 -18.25 -1.48
N LYS A 124 -0.19 -17.92 -0.68
CA LYS A 124 1.02 -18.73 -0.49
C LYS A 124 0.89 -19.73 0.66
N LEU A 125 -0.23 -19.76 1.39
CA LEU A 125 -0.48 -20.74 2.45
C LEU A 125 -0.35 -22.15 1.89
N GLN A 126 0.51 -22.96 2.51
CA GLN A 126 0.65 -24.36 2.21
C GLN A 126 0.31 -25.22 3.42
N ILE A 127 -0.43 -26.30 3.19
CA ILE A 127 -0.67 -27.35 4.18
C ILE A 127 0.54 -28.28 4.22
N ALA A 128 0.98 -28.63 5.42
CA ALA A 128 2.06 -29.57 5.63
C ALA A 128 1.63 -31.00 5.23
N GLY A 129 2.58 -31.76 4.71
CA GLY A 129 2.34 -33.17 4.41
C GLY A 129 2.20 -33.98 5.70
N VAL A 130 1.33 -34.98 5.67
CA VAL A 130 1.17 -35.96 6.75
C VAL A 130 1.57 -37.32 6.22
N THR A 131 2.47 -37.98 6.93
CA THR A 131 3.01 -39.30 6.58
C THR A 131 1.89 -40.33 6.44
N ALA A 132 2.14 -41.33 5.60
CA ALA A 132 1.24 -42.43 5.29
C ALA A 132 0.83 -43.24 6.55
N TYR A 133 -0.46 -43.51 6.72
CA TYR A 133 -1.02 -44.30 7.82
C TYR A 133 -2.04 -45.33 7.34
N ASP A 134 -2.03 -46.52 7.95
CA ASP A 134 -2.94 -47.62 7.62
C ASP A 134 -4.39 -47.33 8.06
N ALA A 135 -5.26 -47.10 7.06
CA ALA A 135 -6.69 -46.89 7.13
C ALA A 135 -7.49 -48.14 7.58
N ASN A 136 -6.89 -49.34 7.56
CA ASN A 136 -7.53 -50.57 8.04
C ASN A 136 -7.33 -50.81 9.54
N THR A 137 -6.57 -49.96 10.23
CA THR A 137 -6.50 -49.99 11.69
C THR A 137 -7.73 -49.29 12.30
N PRO A 138 -8.28 -49.75 13.44
CA PRO A 138 -9.40 -49.08 14.10
C PRO A 138 -9.01 -47.63 14.46
N ALA A 139 -9.44 -46.69 13.62
CA ALA A 139 -8.96 -45.32 13.60
C ALA A 139 -9.44 -44.52 14.83
N ALA A 140 -8.62 -44.55 15.90
CA ALA A 140 -8.74 -43.63 17.04
C ALA A 140 -7.80 -42.41 16.93
N ARG A 141 -6.95 -42.36 15.90
CA ARG A 141 -5.93 -41.31 15.77
C ARG A 141 -6.48 -40.12 14.96
N ARG A 142 -6.33 -38.92 15.53
CA ARG A 142 -6.65 -37.65 14.89
C ARG A 142 -5.34 -36.92 14.66
N ASP A 143 -4.81 -36.97 13.43
CA ASP A 143 -3.63 -36.18 13.09
C ASP A 143 -4.03 -34.72 12.78
N PRO A 144 -3.29 -33.73 13.30
CA PRO A 144 -3.58 -32.34 13.03
C PRO A 144 -3.25 -32.01 11.57
N ILE A 145 -4.09 -31.17 10.96
CA ILE A 145 -3.77 -30.48 9.71
C ILE A 145 -3.26 -29.09 10.07
N TYR A 146 -2.07 -28.75 9.62
CA TYR A 146 -1.41 -27.49 9.95
C TYR A 146 -0.62 -26.92 8.76
N PRO A 147 -0.34 -25.62 8.72
CA PRO A 147 0.48 -25.03 7.68
C PRO A 147 1.94 -25.48 7.72
N VAL A 148 2.62 -25.45 6.57
CA VAL A 148 4.08 -25.56 6.52
C VAL A 148 4.71 -24.38 7.28
N ASN A 149 5.73 -24.65 8.09
CA ASN A 149 6.40 -23.66 8.94
C ASN A 149 6.96 -22.44 8.15
N THR A 150 7.37 -22.64 6.90
CA THR A 150 7.87 -21.58 6.01
C THR A 150 6.80 -20.92 5.13
N ALA A 151 5.57 -21.45 5.12
CA ALA A 151 4.48 -21.00 4.25
C ALA A 151 3.15 -20.99 5.01
N THR A 152 3.13 -20.29 6.15
CA THR A 152 2.00 -20.23 7.09
C THR A 152 0.88 -19.28 6.65
N GLY A 153 1.09 -18.50 5.59
CA GLY A 153 0.18 -17.42 5.20
C GLY A 153 0.19 -16.23 6.16
N LEU A 154 1.06 -16.23 7.18
CA LEU A 154 1.19 -15.16 8.16
C LEU A 154 2.49 -14.39 7.91
N ALA A 155 2.38 -13.07 7.82
CA ALA A 155 3.55 -12.20 7.75
C ALA A 155 4.32 -12.24 9.08
N THR A 156 5.64 -12.44 9.00
CA THR A 156 6.54 -12.46 10.18
C THR A 156 7.20 -11.12 10.43
N LYS A 157 7.14 -10.22 9.45
CA LYS A 157 7.64 -8.84 9.50
C LYS A 157 6.60 -7.91 8.88
N LEU A 158 6.58 -6.66 9.36
CA LEU A 158 5.71 -5.62 8.85
C LEU A 158 6.58 -4.45 8.38
N CYS A 159 6.55 -4.16 7.08
CA CYS A 159 7.11 -2.95 6.51
C CYS A 159 6.02 -1.87 6.48
N ARG A 160 6.25 -0.73 7.12
CA ARG A 160 5.32 0.43 7.08
C ARG A 160 5.68 1.36 5.91
N PRO A 161 4.71 2.09 5.32
CA PRO A 161 5.00 3.06 4.25
C PRO A 161 6.05 4.11 4.65
N THR A 162 6.03 4.55 5.92
CA THR A 162 7.04 5.48 6.46
C THR A 162 8.43 4.84 6.56
N GLU A 163 8.52 3.55 6.90
CA GLU A 163 9.79 2.82 6.96
C GLU A 163 10.35 2.57 5.55
N ALA A 164 9.49 2.22 4.60
CA ALA A 164 9.86 2.04 3.19
C ALA A 164 10.47 3.32 2.58
N SER A 165 10.00 4.51 2.98
CA SER A 165 10.56 5.78 2.52
C SER A 165 12.03 5.99 2.94
N THR A 166 12.46 5.31 4.00
CA THR A 166 13.81 5.44 4.58
C THR A 166 14.70 4.20 4.39
N SER A 167 14.10 3.03 4.17
CA SER A 167 14.77 1.73 4.02
C SER A 167 15.77 1.74 2.85
N PRO A 168 17.03 1.33 3.07
CA PRO A 168 18.00 1.18 1.98
C PRO A 168 17.54 0.18 0.92
N THR A 169 16.85 -0.89 1.31
CA THR A 169 16.36 -1.91 0.37
C THR A 169 15.19 -1.39 -0.46
N ALA A 170 14.22 -0.70 0.15
CA ALA A 170 13.10 -0.10 -0.57
C ALA A 170 13.52 1.08 -1.46
N LYS A 171 14.50 1.89 -1.02
CA LYS A 171 15.05 3.02 -1.78
C LYS A 171 15.73 2.63 -3.09
N ALA A 172 16.14 1.37 -3.26
CA ALA A 172 16.67 0.88 -4.52
C ALA A 172 15.63 0.99 -5.66
N GLU A 173 14.34 1.00 -5.32
CA GLU A 173 13.27 1.27 -6.28
C GLU A 173 13.17 2.76 -6.57
N THR A 174 13.51 3.14 -7.80
CA THR A 174 13.58 4.54 -8.25
C THR A 174 12.41 4.97 -9.11
N THR A 175 11.50 4.06 -9.46
CA THR A 175 10.33 4.38 -10.29
C THR A 175 9.37 5.32 -9.55
N ASP A 176 9.04 6.45 -10.18
CA ASP A 176 8.06 7.43 -9.69
C ASP A 176 6.65 6.85 -9.68
N GLU A 177 5.79 7.27 -8.76
CA GLU A 177 4.44 6.74 -8.55
C GLU A 177 3.59 6.73 -9.83
N LYS A 178 3.72 7.74 -10.69
CA LYS A 178 3.00 7.87 -11.97
C LYS A 178 3.44 6.86 -13.03
N ALA A 179 4.58 6.21 -12.84
CA ALA A 179 5.11 5.20 -13.74
C ALA A 179 4.86 3.76 -13.23
N TRP A 180 4.14 3.60 -12.12
CA TRP A 180 3.68 2.30 -11.66
C TRP A 180 2.31 1.97 -12.25
N GLN A 181 2.06 0.70 -12.50
CA GLN A 181 0.75 0.18 -12.86
C GLN A 181 0.37 -0.93 -11.89
N LEU A 182 -0.76 -0.77 -11.21
CA LEU A 182 -1.33 -1.84 -10.39
C LEU A 182 -2.07 -2.81 -11.31
N VAL A 183 -1.70 -4.08 -11.29
CA VAL A 183 -2.44 -5.17 -11.95
C VAL A 183 -2.99 -6.12 -10.89
N TYR A 184 -4.11 -6.78 -11.18
CA TYR A 184 -4.84 -7.55 -10.17
C TYR A 184 -4.88 -9.03 -10.45
N HIS A 185 -4.56 -9.83 -9.43
CA HIS A 185 -4.76 -11.29 -9.43
C HIS A 185 -5.82 -11.67 -8.41
N ILE A 186 -6.73 -12.56 -8.78
CA ILE A 186 -7.81 -13.04 -7.92
C ILE A 186 -7.39 -14.34 -7.23
N VAL A 187 -7.47 -14.33 -5.91
CA VAL A 187 -7.20 -15.47 -5.04
C VAL A 187 -8.52 -16.11 -4.65
N LYS A 188 -8.69 -17.39 -4.95
CA LYS A 188 -9.88 -18.16 -4.59
C LYS A 188 -9.51 -19.44 -3.85
N PRO A 189 -10.35 -19.91 -2.92
CA PRO A 189 -10.21 -21.26 -2.40
C PRO A 189 -10.12 -22.27 -3.55
N GLU A 190 -9.25 -23.26 -3.41
CA GLU A 190 -9.18 -24.38 -4.35
C GLU A 190 -10.53 -25.10 -4.38
N THR A 191 -10.87 -25.67 -5.55
CA THR A 191 -12.17 -26.33 -5.73
C THR A 191 -12.21 -27.68 -5.03
N SER A 192 -13.42 -28.11 -4.62
CA SER A 192 -13.66 -29.45 -4.10
C SER A 192 -13.69 -30.55 -5.17
N ALA A 193 -13.27 -30.24 -6.40
CA ALA A 193 -13.28 -31.19 -7.51
C ALA A 193 -12.27 -32.32 -7.23
N LEU A 194 -12.69 -33.55 -7.51
CA LEU A 194 -11.80 -34.70 -7.42
C LEU A 194 -10.65 -34.54 -8.42
N ARG A 195 -9.43 -34.84 -7.94
CA ARG A 195 -8.22 -34.78 -8.77
C ARG A 195 -8.14 -36.06 -9.60
N ALA A 196 -8.23 -35.92 -10.92
CA ALA A 196 -8.35 -37.07 -11.82
C ALA A 196 -7.08 -37.93 -11.93
N ASN A 197 -5.91 -37.37 -11.62
CA ASN A 197 -4.61 -38.03 -11.74
C ASN A 197 -3.57 -37.35 -10.83
N LYS A 198 -2.38 -37.97 -10.71
CA LYS A 198 -1.23 -37.47 -9.97
C LYS A 198 -0.80 -36.07 -10.43
N ALA A 199 -0.84 -35.78 -11.73
CA ALA A 199 -0.46 -34.46 -12.23
C ALA A 199 -1.37 -33.35 -11.68
N ALA A 200 -2.65 -33.64 -11.44
CA ALA A 200 -3.60 -32.70 -10.86
C ALA A 200 -3.38 -32.42 -9.35
N THR A 201 -2.51 -33.18 -8.67
CA THR A 201 -2.15 -32.94 -7.26
C THR A 201 -0.91 -32.05 -7.11
N VAL A 202 -0.16 -31.79 -8.18
CA VAL A 202 1.10 -31.05 -8.12
C VAL A 202 0.89 -29.66 -7.55
N GLY A 203 1.64 -29.34 -6.48
CA GLY A 203 1.59 -28.05 -5.79
C GLY A 203 0.34 -27.82 -4.94
N LYS A 204 -0.60 -28.76 -4.89
CA LYS A 204 -1.88 -28.62 -4.20
C LYS A 204 -1.99 -29.56 -3.01
N ALA A 205 -2.52 -29.06 -1.89
CA ALA A 205 -2.81 -29.88 -0.72
C ALA A 205 -3.83 -30.97 -1.10
N THR A 206 -3.45 -32.23 -0.93
CA THR A 206 -4.26 -33.38 -1.38
C THR A 206 -4.27 -34.48 -0.35
N LEU A 207 -5.46 -34.93 0.06
CA LEU A 207 -5.61 -36.20 0.77
C LEU A 207 -5.54 -37.35 -0.23
N CYS A 208 -4.68 -38.33 0.02
CA CYS A 208 -4.44 -39.46 -0.87
C CYS A 208 -4.70 -40.77 -0.16
N LEU A 209 -5.29 -41.73 -0.87
CA LEU A 209 -5.64 -43.06 -0.37
C LEU A 209 -5.03 -44.14 -1.28
N SER A 210 -3.85 -44.64 -0.95
CA SER A 210 -3.16 -45.66 -1.74
C SER A 210 -2.64 -46.79 -0.85
N ASP A 211 -1.87 -47.73 -1.40
CA ASP A 211 -1.27 -48.81 -0.60
C ASP A 211 -0.03 -48.35 0.18
N ASP A 212 0.53 -47.20 -0.19
CA ASP A 212 1.80 -46.65 0.30
C ASP A 212 1.70 -45.17 0.74
N GLY A 213 0.50 -44.59 0.72
CA GLY A 213 0.24 -43.18 0.97
C GLY A 213 0.75 -42.23 -0.13
N THR A 214 1.08 -42.69 -1.33
CA THR A 214 1.40 -41.81 -2.47
C THR A 214 0.17 -41.43 -3.29
N CYS A 215 0.14 -40.20 -3.80
CA CYS A 215 -0.89 -39.74 -4.73
C CYS A 215 -0.61 -40.24 -6.16
N LYS A 216 -0.73 -41.56 -6.38
CA LYS A 216 -0.53 -42.19 -7.70
C LYS A 216 -1.81 -42.18 -8.55
N ASP A 217 -1.66 -42.37 -9.85
CA ASP A 217 -2.82 -42.58 -10.73
C ASP A 217 -3.58 -43.85 -10.29
N GLY A 218 -4.91 -43.75 -10.18
CA GLY A 218 -5.75 -44.86 -9.70
C GLY A 218 -5.74 -45.09 -8.18
N ALA A 219 -5.19 -44.17 -7.38
CA ALA A 219 -5.16 -44.22 -5.91
C ALA A 219 -6.53 -43.96 -5.24
N ASN A 220 -7.59 -44.64 -5.70
CA ASN A 220 -8.93 -44.49 -5.11
C ASN A 220 -9.29 -45.64 -4.16
N ASN A 221 -8.45 -46.69 -4.07
CA ASN A 221 -8.79 -47.97 -3.44
C ASN A 221 -7.67 -48.53 -2.53
N GLY A 222 -6.92 -47.67 -1.85
CA GLY A 222 -5.82 -48.07 -0.97
C GLY A 222 -6.21 -48.30 0.49
N ALA A 223 -5.33 -48.99 1.22
CA ALA A 223 -5.42 -49.17 2.66
C ALA A 223 -4.74 -48.06 3.47
N VAL A 224 -4.11 -47.06 2.84
CA VAL A 224 -3.23 -46.10 3.53
C VAL A 224 -3.60 -44.67 3.15
N TYR A 225 -3.92 -43.85 4.15
CA TYR A 225 -4.19 -42.41 3.96
C TYR A 225 -2.91 -41.58 4.17
N SER A 226 -2.78 -40.49 3.42
CA SER A 226 -1.73 -39.48 3.62
C SER A 226 -2.22 -38.10 3.19
N VAL A 227 -1.51 -37.05 3.59
CA VAL A 227 -1.72 -35.70 3.06
C VAL A 227 -0.48 -35.26 2.31
N GLN A 228 -0.62 -34.94 1.03
CA GLN A 228 0.40 -34.29 0.24
C GLN A 228 0.42 -32.79 0.57
N ALA A 229 1.62 -32.26 0.79
CA ALA A 229 1.82 -30.82 0.98
C ALA A 229 1.45 -30.02 -0.27
N GLY A 230 0.95 -28.79 -0.08
CA GLY A 230 0.66 -27.86 -1.17
C GLY A 230 -0.30 -26.75 -0.78
N THR A 231 -0.65 -25.90 -1.74
CA THR A 231 -1.56 -24.77 -1.50
C THR A 231 -3.03 -25.22 -1.43
N VAL A 232 -3.84 -24.40 -0.78
CA VAL A 232 -5.31 -24.54 -0.71
C VAL A 232 -6.04 -23.39 -1.41
N PHE A 233 -5.28 -22.50 -2.06
CA PHE A 233 -5.78 -21.40 -2.86
C PHE A 233 -5.26 -21.49 -4.29
N THR A 234 -6.07 -20.98 -5.20
CA THR A 234 -5.73 -20.73 -6.60
C THR A 234 -5.55 -19.24 -6.82
N VAL A 235 -4.69 -18.89 -7.76
CA VAL A 235 -4.45 -17.51 -8.18
C VAL A 235 -4.63 -17.44 -9.69
N ALA A 236 -5.41 -16.48 -10.16
CA ALA A 236 -5.61 -16.23 -11.58
C ALA A 236 -5.57 -14.72 -11.85
N GLU A 237 -5.20 -14.32 -13.06
CA GLU A 237 -5.31 -12.92 -13.48
C GLU A 237 -6.76 -12.44 -13.43
N ASN A 238 -6.97 -11.19 -13.05
CA ASN A 238 -8.28 -10.56 -13.14
C ASN A 238 -8.64 -10.34 -14.61
N ALA A 239 -9.71 -11.00 -15.07
CA ALA A 239 -10.21 -10.84 -16.43
C ALA A 239 -11.23 -9.68 -16.57
N ALA A 240 -11.74 -9.13 -15.45
CA ALA A 240 -12.74 -8.07 -15.46
C ALA A 240 -12.11 -6.68 -15.64
N GLU A 241 -12.80 -5.79 -16.35
CA GLU A 241 -12.39 -4.39 -16.47
C GLU A 241 -12.83 -3.54 -15.25
N PRO A 242 -12.05 -2.52 -14.83
CA PRO A 242 -10.70 -2.23 -15.31
C PRO A 242 -9.67 -3.29 -14.87
N LYS A 243 -8.81 -3.71 -15.79
CA LYS A 243 -7.75 -4.72 -15.52
C LYS A 243 -6.59 -4.20 -14.67
N HIS A 244 -6.40 -2.89 -14.65
CA HIS A 244 -5.35 -2.22 -13.91
C HIS A 244 -5.90 -0.98 -13.19
N GLY A 245 -5.11 -0.47 -12.24
CA GLY A 245 -5.36 0.80 -11.57
C GLY A 245 -5.16 2.01 -12.50
N HIS A 246 -4.63 3.09 -11.93
CA HIS A 246 -4.31 4.31 -12.65
C HIS A 246 -3.46 4.01 -13.91
N ASN A 247 -3.79 4.71 -15.00
CA ASN A 247 -3.08 4.58 -16.26
C ASN A 247 -1.72 5.25 -16.19
N SER A 248 -0.66 4.48 -15.99
CA SER A 248 0.70 4.94 -16.24
C SER A 248 1.04 4.73 -17.72
N ALA A 249 1.02 5.82 -18.50
CA ALA A 249 1.44 5.77 -19.91
C ALA A 249 2.75 6.56 -20.09
N PRO A 250 3.91 5.89 -20.31
CA PRO A 250 4.15 4.44 -20.23
C PRO A 250 4.46 3.94 -18.81
N ALA A 251 3.91 2.78 -18.45
CA ALA A 251 4.25 2.07 -17.23
C ALA A 251 5.71 1.62 -17.30
N ARG A 252 6.48 1.89 -16.24
CA ARG A 252 7.87 1.42 -16.08
C ARG A 252 7.98 0.31 -15.05
N LYS A 253 6.95 0.13 -14.21
CA LYS A 253 6.85 -0.96 -13.24
C LYS A 253 5.40 -1.43 -13.12
N GLU A 254 5.18 -2.73 -13.30
CA GLU A 254 3.92 -3.36 -12.93
C GLU A 254 4.06 -3.98 -11.54
N THR A 255 3.02 -3.89 -10.72
CA THR A 255 2.94 -4.60 -9.45
C THR A 255 1.61 -5.33 -9.32
N ILE A 256 1.67 -6.56 -8.79
CA ILE A 256 0.53 -7.46 -8.70
C ILE A 256 -0.11 -7.35 -7.31
N TRP A 257 -1.29 -6.75 -7.26
CA TRP A 257 -2.14 -6.75 -6.08
C TRP A 257 -3.06 -7.96 -6.10
N HIS A 258 -3.10 -8.71 -5.00
CA HIS A 258 -3.95 -9.89 -4.88
C HIS A 258 -5.29 -9.50 -4.24
N ALA A 259 -6.40 -9.79 -4.91
CA ALA A 259 -7.75 -9.52 -4.41
C ALA A 259 -8.52 -10.84 -4.24
N GLN A 260 -9.58 -10.85 -3.42
CA GLN A 260 -10.42 -12.03 -3.21
C GLN A 260 -11.54 -12.15 -4.25
N SER A 261 -11.81 -11.06 -4.98
CA SER A 261 -12.88 -10.97 -5.96
C SER A 261 -12.58 -9.92 -7.05
N ALA A 262 -13.31 -10.00 -8.16
CA ALA A 262 -13.20 -8.99 -9.21
C ALA A 262 -13.68 -7.62 -8.72
N GLU A 263 -14.71 -7.59 -7.89
CA GLU A 263 -15.29 -6.38 -7.30
C GLU A 263 -14.27 -5.65 -6.41
N GLU A 264 -13.50 -6.39 -5.61
CA GLU A 264 -12.41 -5.83 -4.80
C GLU A 264 -11.27 -5.29 -5.67
N ALA A 265 -10.90 -5.99 -6.73
CA ALA A 265 -9.91 -5.51 -7.69
C ALA A 265 -10.35 -4.21 -8.36
N GLN A 266 -11.62 -4.12 -8.77
CA GLN A 266 -12.20 -2.91 -9.36
C GLN A 266 -12.26 -1.74 -8.36
N LEU A 267 -12.57 -2.03 -7.10
CA LEU A 267 -12.53 -1.02 -6.03
C LEU A 267 -11.10 -0.50 -5.83
N ALA A 268 -10.10 -1.40 -5.72
CA ALA A 268 -8.70 -1.01 -5.61
C ALA A 268 -8.24 -0.18 -6.82
N ALA A 269 -8.66 -0.54 -8.03
CA ALA A 269 -8.37 0.22 -9.25
C ALA A 269 -8.94 1.64 -9.21
N LYS A 270 -10.18 1.76 -8.73
CA LYS A 270 -10.82 3.06 -8.53
C LYS A 270 -10.09 3.89 -7.48
N LEU A 271 -9.75 3.30 -6.33
CA LEU A 271 -9.03 3.99 -5.26
C LEU A 271 -7.66 4.49 -5.71
N ASP A 272 -6.98 3.72 -6.55
CA ASP A 272 -5.71 4.12 -7.13
C ASP A 272 -5.87 5.34 -8.06
N ALA A 273 -6.84 5.29 -8.97
CA ALA A 273 -7.16 6.42 -9.84
C ALA A 273 -7.61 7.68 -9.06
N ASP A 274 -8.42 7.50 -8.01
CA ASP A 274 -8.90 8.58 -7.15
C ASP A 274 -7.73 9.20 -6.36
N ALA A 275 -6.78 8.40 -5.87
CA ALA A 275 -5.58 8.89 -5.17
C ALA A 275 -4.68 9.72 -6.10
N HIS A 276 -4.39 9.24 -7.30
CA HIS A 276 -3.62 9.99 -8.32
C HIS A 276 -4.33 11.30 -8.70
N THR A 277 -5.64 11.25 -8.89
CA THR A 277 -6.45 12.44 -9.21
C THR A 277 -6.39 13.45 -8.05
N ALA A 278 -6.56 12.99 -6.81
CA ALA A 278 -6.53 13.86 -5.64
C ALA A 278 -5.15 14.52 -5.47
N ILE A 279 -4.06 13.76 -5.62
CA ILE A 279 -2.69 14.29 -5.56
C ILE A 279 -2.49 15.36 -6.64
N ALA A 280 -2.92 15.09 -7.88
CA ALA A 280 -2.82 16.05 -8.98
C ALA A 280 -3.61 17.34 -8.70
N VAL A 281 -4.80 17.25 -8.11
CA VAL A 281 -5.59 18.43 -7.69
C VAL A 281 -4.83 19.24 -6.65
N GLN A 282 -4.19 18.60 -5.67
CA GLN A 282 -3.35 19.28 -4.68
C GLN A 282 -2.20 20.05 -5.34
N THR A 283 -1.56 19.47 -6.36
CA THR A 283 -0.50 20.13 -7.14
C THR A 283 -1.04 21.29 -8.00
N SER A 284 -2.23 21.15 -8.61
CA SER A 284 -2.81 22.20 -9.48
C SER A 284 -3.30 23.44 -8.74
N ASN A 285 -3.53 23.35 -7.43
CA ASN A 285 -3.85 24.49 -6.56
C ASN A 285 -2.60 25.30 -6.15
N VAL A 286 -1.43 24.99 -6.74
CA VAL A 286 -0.18 25.75 -6.64
C VAL A 286 -0.09 26.68 -7.85
N PRO A 287 -0.13 28.02 -7.69
CA PRO A 287 0.18 28.92 -8.80
C PRO A 287 1.67 28.80 -9.14
N GLY A 288 1.98 28.58 -10.42
CA GLY A 288 3.34 28.64 -10.95
C GLY A 288 3.95 30.05 -10.96
#